data_AF-A0A8J4T6L3-F1
#
_entry.id   AF-A0A8J4T6L3-F1
#
_cell.length_a   1.000
_cell.length_b   1.000
_cell.length_c   1.000
_cell.angle_alpha   90.00
_cell.angle_beta   90.00
_cell.angle_gamma   90.00
#
_symmetry.space_group_name_H-M   'P 1'
#
loop_
_entity.id
_entity.type
_entity.pdbx_description
1 polymer ?
#
loop_
_entity_poly.entity_id
_entity_poly.type
_entity_poly.pdbx_seq_one_letter_code
_entity_poly.pdbx_strand_id
1 'polypeptide(L)'
;ATSCLKTELPPVKKPRFLEILEARVNKEKTKFGVTEGQPNALRLQIYREIFTIFIQTCVYYGPLLARIKDEYESYLVHMQEQLKKLQPIRELLWTVSQECENRVSNMRRRENKDIKKLKLEKKALMAQIARLYEEGNSLTCEVEHLTSELEKKADEWRTESDGRKLLVSEVNELTSRLKEMESLARAEVIDDSEDPLKLRIALDQANKAISRLQTIVMRFEAEYEAQVPRIKYEEVRQKLDEEIDETTRLKEELESIQSRYDLLQEHCVTLNTYRDLYYIQVTYAARVLGNK
;
A
#
# COMPACT_ATOMS: atom_id res chain seq x y z
N ALA A 1 -42.56 -90.27 -16.82
CA ALA A 1 -43.18 -91.55 -17.21
C ALA A 1 -44.41 -91.26 -18.06
N THR A 2 -44.30 -91.42 -19.38
CA THR A 2 -45.42 -91.68 -20.30
C THR A 2 -44.81 -92.09 -21.63
N SER A 3 -44.93 -93.37 -21.94
CA SER A 3 -44.64 -93.96 -23.24
C SER A 3 -45.59 -93.39 -24.28
N CYS A 4 -45.07 -92.99 -25.44
CA CYS A 4 -45.90 -92.93 -26.64
C CYS A 4 -45.17 -93.67 -27.76
N LEU A 5 -45.84 -94.74 -28.21
CA LEU A 5 -45.41 -95.69 -29.21
C LEU A 5 -44.99 -94.96 -30.50
N LYS A 6 -43.72 -95.06 -30.89
CA LYS A 6 -43.32 -94.84 -32.28
C LYS A 6 -43.69 -96.11 -33.05
N THR A 7 -44.92 -96.13 -33.55
CA THR A 7 -45.33 -97.07 -34.59
C THR A 7 -44.53 -96.73 -35.84
N GLU A 8 -43.38 -97.38 -36.04
CA GLU A 8 -42.61 -97.24 -37.28
C GLU A 8 -43.41 -97.88 -38.42
N LEU A 9 -44.13 -97.05 -39.16
CA LEU A 9 -44.71 -97.40 -40.45
C LEU A 9 -43.57 -97.82 -41.40
N PRO A 10 -43.76 -98.85 -42.23
CA PRO A 10 -42.75 -99.32 -43.18
C PRO A 10 -42.29 -98.17 -44.10
N PRO A 11 -41.04 -98.18 -44.61
CA PRO A 11 -40.52 -97.11 -45.45
C PRO A 11 -41.27 -97.07 -46.77
N VAL A 12 -42.34 -96.28 -46.80
CA VAL A 12 -43.08 -95.97 -48.02
C VAL A 12 -42.11 -95.20 -48.92
N LYS A 13 -41.87 -95.72 -50.13
CA LYS A 13 -41.06 -95.01 -51.13
C LYS A 13 -41.60 -93.60 -51.28
N LYS A 14 -40.71 -92.62 -51.21
CA LYS A 14 -41.06 -91.20 -51.29
C LYS A 14 -41.92 -90.97 -52.54
N PRO A 15 -43.09 -90.33 -52.43
CA PRO A 15 -43.91 -90.08 -53.59
C PRO A 15 -43.13 -89.26 -54.62
N ARG A 16 -43.07 -89.72 -55.89
CA ARG A 16 -42.36 -89.02 -56.99
C ARG A 16 -42.72 -87.54 -57.10
N PHE A 17 -43.96 -87.20 -56.78
CA PHE A 17 -44.43 -85.81 -56.79
C PHE A 17 -43.72 -84.93 -55.74
N LEU A 18 -43.45 -85.47 -54.55
CA LEU A 18 -42.73 -84.75 -53.50
C LEU A 18 -41.27 -84.50 -53.87
N GLU A 19 -40.63 -85.46 -54.55
CA GLU A 19 -39.27 -85.31 -55.09
C GLU A 19 -39.19 -84.21 -56.16
N ILE A 20 -40.20 -84.13 -57.04
CA ILE A 20 -40.30 -83.08 -58.05
C ILE A 20 -40.46 -81.70 -57.40
N LEU A 21 -41.29 -81.60 -56.35
CA LEU A 21 -41.49 -80.34 -55.63
C LEU A 21 -40.23 -79.89 -54.90
N GLU A 22 -39.51 -80.79 -54.22
CA GLU A 22 -38.25 -80.46 -53.55
C GLU A 22 -37.14 -80.07 -54.54
N ALA A 23 -37.03 -80.78 -55.66
CA ALA A 23 -36.12 -80.40 -56.74
C ALA A 23 -36.47 -79.01 -57.28
N ARG A 24 -37.76 -78.68 -57.39
CA ARG A 24 -38.23 -77.34 -57.80
C ARG A 24 -37.93 -76.27 -56.75
N VAL A 25 -38.14 -76.55 -55.45
CA VAL A 25 -37.75 -75.64 -54.35
C VAL A 25 -36.27 -75.31 -54.44
N ASN A 26 -35.41 -76.33 -54.59
CA ASN A 26 -33.98 -76.14 -54.61
C ASN A 26 -33.52 -75.41 -55.88
N LYS A 27 -34.17 -75.65 -57.02
CA LYS A 27 -33.92 -74.94 -58.27
C LYS A 27 -34.30 -73.45 -58.18
N GLU A 28 -35.46 -73.14 -57.60
CA GLU A 28 -35.88 -71.73 -57.44
C GLU A 28 -35.03 -71.01 -56.37
N LYS A 29 -34.71 -71.68 -55.24
CA LYS A 29 -33.79 -71.12 -54.24
C LYS A 29 -32.42 -70.77 -54.80
N THR A 30 -31.84 -71.67 -55.61
CA THR A 30 -30.52 -71.46 -56.23
C THR A 30 -30.57 -70.35 -57.28
N LYS A 31 -31.64 -70.29 -58.08
CA LYS A 31 -31.89 -69.21 -59.06
C LYS A 31 -31.99 -67.83 -58.41
N PHE A 32 -32.60 -67.74 -57.23
CA PHE A 32 -32.79 -66.48 -56.52
C PHE A 32 -31.76 -66.21 -55.41
N GLY A 33 -30.74 -67.06 -55.25
CA GLY A 33 -29.65 -66.87 -54.28
C GLY A 33 -30.11 -66.85 -52.81
N VAL A 34 -31.20 -67.53 -52.47
CA VAL A 34 -31.82 -67.45 -51.13
C VAL A 34 -31.19 -68.46 -50.17
N THR A 35 -30.57 -67.98 -49.09
CA THR A 35 -29.97 -68.82 -48.03
C THR A 35 -30.95 -69.20 -46.93
N GLU A 36 -30.66 -70.28 -46.21
CA GLU A 36 -31.41 -70.68 -45.01
C GLU A 36 -30.86 -69.95 -43.79
N GLY A 37 -31.53 -68.87 -43.39
CA GLY A 37 -31.15 -68.12 -42.19
C GLY A 37 -32.24 -67.13 -41.78
N GLN A 38 -32.19 -65.93 -42.35
CA GLN A 38 -33.15 -64.88 -42.01
C GLN A 38 -34.51 -65.06 -42.70
N PRO A 39 -35.61 -64.59 -42.09
CA PRO A 39 -36.91 -64.46 -42.76
C PRO A 39 -36.74 -63.58 -44.00
N ASN A 40 -36.99 -64.14 -45.19
CA ASN A 40 -36.85 -63.44 -46.46
C ASN A 40 -38.17 -63.54 -47.22
N ALA A 41 -38.71 -62.40 -47.67
CA ALA A 41 -39.96 -62.32 -48.41
C ALA A 41 -39.93 -63.15 -49.70
N LEU A 42 -38.78 -63.18 -50.39
CA LEU A 42 -38.59 -63.96 -51.61
C LEU A 42 -38.56 -65.47 -51.31
N ARG A 43 -37.96 -65.87 -50.19
CA ARG A 43 -38.00 -67.26 -49.71
C ARG A 43 -39.43 -67.70 -49.46
N LEU A 44 -40.18 -66.87 -48.73
CA LEU A 44 -41.59 -67.14 -48.42
C LEU A 44 -42.43 -67.25 -49.71
N GLN A 45 -42.17 -66.40 -50.70
CA GLN A 45 -42.87 -66.42 -51.99
C GLN A 45 -42.64 -67.73 -52.75
N ILE A 46 -41.40 -68.21 -52.85
CA ILE A 46 -41.06 -69.50 -53.49
C ILE A 46 -41.84 -70.65 -52.84
N TYR A 47 -41.90 -70.67 -51.50
CA TYR A 47 -42.65 -71.70 -50.78
C TYR A 47 -44.17 -71.57 -50.96
N ARG A 48 -44.72 -70.35 -51.02
CA ARG A 48 -46.16 -70.12 -51.28
C ARG A 48 -46.58 -70.63 -52.66
N GLU A 49 -45.77 -70.38 -53.68
CA GLU A 49 -46.03 -70.85 -55.05
C GLU A 49 -45.98 -72.37 -55.16
N ILE A 50 -44.96 -72.99 -54.55
CA ILE A 50 -44.81 -74.45 -54.55
C ILE A 50 -45.91 -75.12 -53.73
N PHE A 51 -46.32 -74.53 -52.61
CA PHE A 51 -47.45 -75.01 -51.81
C PHE A 51 -48.78 -74.89 -52.56
N THR A 52 -48.95 -73.85 -53.38
CA THR A 52 -50.13 -73.70 -54.26
C THR A 52 -50.19 -74.83 -55.29
N ILE A 53 -49.07 -75.16 -55.93
CA ILE A 53 -48.96 -76.28 -56.88
C ILE A 53 -49.25 -77.62 -56.18
N PHE A 54 -48.74 -77.79 -54.95
CA PHE A 54 -49.01 -78.98 -54.13
C PHE A 54 -50.50 -79.14 -53.84
N ILE A 55 -51.17 -78.07 -53.39
CA ILE A 55 -52.62 -78.05 -53.12
C ILE A 55 -53.43 -78.39 -54.37
N GLN A 56 -53.10 -77.79 -55.53
CA GLN A 56 -53.79 -78.04 -56.80
C GLN A 56 -53.72 -79.51 -57.25
N THR A 57 -52.69 -80.24 -56.83
CA THR A 57 -52.49 -81.65 -57.19
C THR A 57 -53.19 -82.61 -56.20
N CYS A 58 -53.63 -82.11 -55.04
CA CYS A 58 -54.26 -82.91 -53.99
C CYS A 58 -55.79 -82.95 -54.16
N VAL A 59 -56.34 -84.08 -54.56
CA VAL A 59 -57.78 -84.24 -54.83
C VAL A 59 -58.63 -84.25 -53.55
N TYR A 60 -58.20 -84.99 -52.52
CA TYR A 60 -59.01 -85.18 -51.29
C TYR A 60 -58.72 -84.17 -50.18
N TYR A 61 -57.45 -83.77 -50.02
CA TYR A 61 -57.01 -82.85 -48.97
C TYR A 61 -56.86 -81.39 -49.45
N GLY A 62 -56.97 -81.14 -50.75
CA GLY A 62 -56.81 -79.82 -51.37
C GLY A 62 -57.67 -78.73 -50.72
N PRO A 63 -58.99 -78.92 -50.51
CA PRO A 63 -59.85 -77.90 -49.90
C PRO A 63 -59.44 -77.50 -48.48
N LEU A 64 -58.99 -78.46 -47.66
CA LEU A 64 -58.51 -78.19 -46.30
C LEU A 64 -57.19 -77.43 -46.31
N LEU A 65 -56.24 -77.85 -47.15
CA LEU A 65 -54.93 -77.20 -47.26
C LEU A 65 -55.03 -75.79 -47.85
N ALA A 66 -55.96 -75.57 -48.80
CA ALA A 66 -56.29 -74.25 -49.31
C ALA A 66 -56.82 -73.34 -48.20
N ARG A 67 -57.78 -73.81 -47.39
CA ARG A 67 -58.30 -73.04 -46.25
C ARG A 67 -57.22 -72.70 -45.23
N ILE A 68 -56.34 -73.65 -44.90
CA ILE A 68 -55.21 -73.40 -44.00
C ILE A 68 -54.27 -72.35 -44.60
N LYS A 69 -53.93 -72.46 -45.88
CA LYS A 69 -53.11 -71.47 -46.60
C LYS A 69 -53.76 -70.08 -46.53
N ASP A 70 -55.05 -69.98 -46.82
CA ASP A 70 -55.77 -68.73 -46.88
C ASP A 70 -55.82 -68.03 -45.51
N GLU A 71 -55.96 -68.77 -44.40
CA GLU A 71 -55.88 -68.22 -43.04
C GLU A 71 -54.52 -67.59 -42.74
N TYR A 72 -53.42 -68.30 -43.07
CA TYR A 72 -52.07 -67.74 -42.89
C TYR A 72 -51.81 -66.55 -43.80
N GLU A 73 -52.28 -66.60 -45.05
CA GLU A 73 -52.12 -65.48 -46.00
C GLU A 73 -52.92 -64.25 -45.56
N SER A 74 -54.15 -64.44 -45.08
CA SER A 74 -54.97 -63.38 -44.49
C SER A 74 -54.28 -62.75 -43.28
N TYR A 75 -53.73 -63.57 -42.37
CA TYR A 75 -53.00 -63.07 -41.21
C TYR A 75 -51.71 -62.31 -41.60
N LEU A 76 -50.98 -62.78 -42.62
CA LEU A 76 -49.79 -62.07 -43.12
C LEU A 76 -50.14 -60.70 -43.70
N VAL A 77 -51.24 -60.60 -44.47
CA VAL A 77 -51.73 -59.31 -44.98
C VAL A 77 -52.12 -58.39 -43.82
N HIS A 78 -52.85 -58.90 -42.83
CA HIS A 78 -53.19 -58.15 -41.62
C HIS A 78 -51.94 -57.60 -40.91
N MET A 79 -50.90 -58.43 -40.71
CA MET A 79 -49.65 -58.00 -40.08
C MET A 79 -48.91 -56.95 -40.90
N GLN A 80 -48.90 -57.07 -42.23
CA GLN A 80 -48.32 -56.05 -43.11
C GLN A 80 -49.08 -54.71 -43.02
N GLU A 81 -50.41 -54.74 -42.93
CA GLU A 81 -51.21 -53.53 -42.71
C GLU A 81 -50.92 -52.88 -41.36
N GLN A 82 -50.80 -53.65 -40.29
CA GLN A 82 -50.38 -53.12 -38.98
C GLN A 82 -48.99 -52.48 -39.06
N LEU A 83 -48.05 -53.12 -39.77
CA LEU A 83 -46.70 -52.59 -39.94
C LEU A 83 -46.68 -51.28 -40.74
N LYS A 84 -47.52 -51.16 -41.77
CA LYS A 84 -47.73 -49.91 -42.52
C LYS A 84 -48.31 -48.80 -41.64
N LYS A 85 -49.24 -49.10 -40.74
CA LYS A 85 -49.78 -48.11 -39.78
C LYS A 85 -48.73 -47.58 -38.80
N LEU A 86 -47.71 -48.39 -38.48
CA LEU A 86 -46.63 -48.00 -37.58
C LEU A 86 -45.54 -47.14 -38.24
N GLN A 87 -45.39 -47.18 -39.58
CA GLN A 87 -44.37 -46.39 -40.28
C GLN A 87 -44.52 -44.87 -40.07
N PRO A 88 -45.71 -44.26 -40.27
CA PRO A 88 -45.90 -42.82 -40.05
C PRO A 88 -45.60 -42.40 -38.61
N ILE A 89 -45.90 -43.25 -37.64
CA ILE A 89 -45.64 -42.97 -36.22
C ILE A 89 -44.13 -42.92 -35.97
N ARG A 90 -43.33 -43.81 -36.59
CA ARG A 90 -41.87 -43.77 -36.49
C ARG A 90 -41.28 -42.52 -37.13
N GLU A 91 -41.79 -42.11 -38.29
CA GLU A 91 -41.35 -40.88 -38.98
C GLU A 91 -41.69 -39.63 -38.16
N LEU A 92 -42.91 -39.58 -37.60
CA LEU A 92 -43.33 -38.50 -36.72
C LEU A 92 -42.46 -38.45 -35.46
N LEU A 93 -42.19 -39.60 -34.82
CA LEU A 93 -41.34 -39.67 -33.64
C LEU A 93 -39.93 -39.15 -33.93
N TRP A 94 -39.35 -39.54 -35.07
CA TRP A 94 -38.04 -39.05 -35.50
C TRP A 94 -38.05 -37.52 -35.70
N THR A 95 -39.08 -37.00 -36.36
CA THR A 95 -39.22 -35.55 -36.60
C THR A 95 -39.36 -34.77 -35.29
N VAL A 96 -40.21 -35.26 -34.37
CA VAL A 96 -40.41 -34.65 -33.05
C VAL A 96 -39.14 -34.73 -32.20
N SER A 97 -38.39 -35.84 -32.26
CA SER A 97 -37.07 -35.96 -31.61
C SER A 97 -36.11 -34.89 -32.11
N GLN A 98 -36.00 -34.75 -33.44
CA GLN A 98 -35.14 -33.75 -34.07
C GLN A 98 -35.55 -32.32 -33.71
N GLU A 99 -36.85 -32.04 -33.65
CA GLU A 99 -37.38 -30.73 -33.25
C GLU A 99 -37.06 -30.43 -31.78
N CYS A 100 -37.21 -31.42 -30.89
CA CYS A 100 -36.84 -31.29 -29.49
C CYS A 100 -35.34 -31.02 -29.30
N GLU A 101 -34.49 -31.76 -30.00
CA GLU A 101 -33.04 -31.54 -30.00
C GLU A 101 -32.67 -30.13 -30.49
N ASN A 102 -33.28 -29.69 -31.59
CA ASN A 102 -33.08 -28.34 -32.12
C ASN A 102 -33.55 -27.27 -31.13
N ARG A 103 -34.69 -27.47 -30.46
CA ARG A 103 -35.21 -26.55 -29.45
C ARG A 103 -34.26 -26.44 -28.26
N VAL A 104 -33.77 -27.57 -27.74
CA VAL A 104 -32.79 -27.61 -26.64
C VAL A 104 -31.48 -26.92 -27.05
N SER A 105 -30.98 -27.21 -28.25
CA SER A 105 -29.76 -26.59 -28.79
C SER A 105 -29.90 -25.08 -28.93
N ASN A 106 -31.04 -24.60 -29.44
CA ASN A 106 -31.33 -23.17 -29.57
C ASN A 106 -31.43 -22.47 -28.21
N MET A 107 -32.09 -23.09 -27.23
CA MET A 107 -32.13 -22.57 -25.85
C MET A 107 -30.73 -22.43 -25.26
N ARG A 108 -29.92 -23.50 -25.32
CA ARG A 108 -28.52 -23.48 -24.85
C ARG A 108 -27.68 -22.41 -25.54
N ARG A 109 -27.90 -22.19 -26.84
CA ARG A 109 -27.18 -21.15 -27.60
C ARG A 109 -27.56 -19.74 -27.12
N ARG A 110 -28.83 -19.48 -26.81
CA ARG A 110 -29.30 -18.20 -26.26
C ARG A 110 -28.73 -17.99 -24.86
N GLU A 111 -28.90 -18.96 -23.97
CA GLU A 111 -28.36 -18.93 -22.61
C GLU A 111 -26.85 -18.68 -22.61
N ASN A 112 -26.08 -19.36 -23.48
CA ASN A 112 -24.65 -19.13 -23.58
C ASN A 112 -24.28 -17.73 -24.06
N LYS A 113 -25.09 -17.10 -24.92
CA LYS A 113 -24.88 -15.69 -25.32
C LYS A 113 -25.15 -14.77 -24.13
N ASP A 114 -26.24 -15.00 -23.40
CA ASP A 114 -26.62 -14.18 -22.24
C ASP A 114 -25.60 -14.32 -21.11
N ILE A 115 -25.14 -15.53 -20.80
CA ILE A 115 -24.07 -15.78 -19.83
C ILE A 115 -22.79 -15.03 -20.23
N LYS A 116 -22.41 -15.03 -21.51
CA LYS A 116 -21.24 -14.27 -21.98
C LYS A 116 -21.43 -12.77 -21.80
N LYS A 117 -22.61 -12.24 -22.14
CA LYS A 117 -22.95 -10.83 -21.96
C LYS A 117 -22.90 -10.42 -20.49
N LEU A 118 -23.54 -11.19 -19.62
CA LEU A 118 -23.55 -10.97 -18.17
C LEU A 118 -22.14 -11.05 -17.56
N LYS A 119 -21.28 -11.97 -18.04
CA LYS A 119 -19.88 -12.03 -17.59
C LYS A 119 -19.09 -10.77 -17.98
N LEU A 120 -19.31 -10.23 -19.18
CA LEU A 120 -18.71 -8.97 -19.63
C LEU A 120 -19.20 -7.79 -18.81
N GLU A 121 -20.52 -7.67 -18.61
CA GLU A 121 -21.13 -6.62 -17.79
C GLU A 121 -20.63 -6.68 -16.34
N LYS A 122 -20.59 -7.88 -15.73
CA LYS A 122 -20.01 -8.08 -14.39
C LYS A 122 -18.57 -7.57 -14.32
N LYS A 123 -17.73 -7.91 -15.30
CA LYS A 123 -16.33 -7.47 -15.33
C LYS A 123 -16.23 -5.95 -15.45
N ALA A 124 -17.06 -5.33 -16.29
CA ALA A 124 -17.10 -3.88 -16.45
C ALA A 124 -17.53 -3.16 -15.16
N LEU A 125 -18.59 -3.66 -14.50
CA LEU A 125 -19.06 -3.12 -13.23
C LEU A 125 -18.03 -3.27 -12.11
N MET A 126 -17.35 -4.42 -12.02
CA MET A 126 -16.26 -4.60 -11.06
C MET A 126 -15.11 -3.60 -11.29
N ALA A 127 -14.76 -3.33 -12.55
CA ALA A 127 -13.74 -2.33 -12.87
C ALA A 127 -14.19 -0.91 -12.50
N GLN A 128 -15.47 -0.59 -12.67
CA GLN A 128 -16.04 0.70 -12.27
C GLN A 128 -16.04 0.86 -10.74
N ILE A 129 -16.43 -0.17 -9.99
CA ILE A 129 -16.38 -0.17 -8.52
C ILE A 129 -14.94 0.07 -8.04
N ALA A 130 -13.96 -0.63 -8.62
CA ALA A 130 -12.56 -0.44 -8.25
C ALA A 130 -12.07 0.99 -8.49
N ARG A 131 -12.45 1.61 -9.62
CA ARG A 131 -12.10 3.01 -9.90
C ARG A 131 -12.74 3.98 -8.90
N LEU A 132 -14.04 3.83 -8.64
CA LEU A 132 -14.74 4.70 -7.70
C LEU A 132 -14.20 4.55 -6.27
N TYR A 133 -13.77 3.36 -5.89
CA TYR A 133 -13.14 3.13 -4.60
C TYR A 133 -11.78 3.84 -4.51
N GLU A 134 -10.97 3.76 -5.55
CA GLU A 134 -9.68 4.46 -5.62
C GLU A 134 -9.85 5.99 -5.63
N GLU A 135 -10.80 6.50 -6.42
CA GLU A 135 -11.17 7.92 -6.43
C GLU A 135 -11.64 8.38 -5.05
N GLY A 136 -12.45 7.57 -4.37
CA GLY A 136 -12.88 7.82 -2.99
C GLY A 136 -11.70 7.93 -2.03
N ASN A 137 -10.77 6.97 -2.07
CA ASN A 137 -9.58 6.99 -1.22
C ASN A 137 -8.69 8.20 -1.50
N SER A 138 -8.49 8.54 -2.77
CA SER A 138 -7.71 9.72 -3.18
C SER A 138 -8.33 11.01 -2.65
N LEU A 139 -9.65 11.16 -2.78
CA LEU A 139 -10.38 12.32 -2.26
C LEU A 139 -10.32 12.39 -0.75
N THR A 140 -10.43 11.26 -0.04
CA THR A 140 -10.27 11.22 1.42
C THR A 140 -8.87 11.70 1.83
N CYS A 141 -7.81 11.23 1.16
CA CYS A 141 -6.44 11.68 1.44
C CYS A 141 -6.27 13.19 1.18
N GLU A 142 -6.86 13.71 0.11
CA GLU A 142 -6.81 15.14 -0.22
C GLU A 142 -7.57 15.98 0.82
N VAL A 143 -8.74 15.52 1.27
CA VAL A 143 -9.50 16.19 2.34
C VAL A 143 -8.72 16.18 3.65
N GLU A 144 -8.11 15.07 4.04
CA GLU A 144 -7.27 14.98 5.24
C GLU A 144 -6.08 15.95 5.17
N HIS A 145 -5.42 16.00 4.02
CA HIS A 145 -4.30 16.92 3.79
C HIS A 145 -4.73 18.39 3.90
N LEU A 146 -5.80 18.78 3.19
CA LEU A 146 -6.33 20.15 3.24
C LEU A 146 -6.82 20.53 4.65
N THR A 147 -7.40 19.58 5.37
CA THR A 147 -7.81 19.79 6.77
C THR A 147 -6.60 20.08 7.65
N SER A 148 -5.53 19.30 7.51
CA SER A 148 -4.28 19.53 8.24
C SER A 148 -3.63 20.88 7.88
N GLU A 149 -3.62 21.27 6.61
CA GLU A 149 -3.11 22.59 6.20
C GLU A 149 -3.95 23.74 6.77
N LEU A 150 -5.27 23.58 6.82
CA LEU A 150 -6.18 24.57 7.39
C LEU A 150 -5.95 24.72 8.90
N GLU A 151 -5.81 23.60 9.63
CA GLU A 151 -5.47 23.59 11.06
C GLU A 151 -4.15 24.33 11.31
N LYS A 152 -3.12 24.03 10.53
CA LYS A 152 -1.82 24.71 10.63
C LYS A 152 -1.95 26.22 10.43
N LYS A 153 -2.69 26.67 9.41
CA LYS A 153 -2.92 28.11 9.17
C LYS A 153 -3.75 28.75 10.29
N ALA A 154 -4.72 28.04 10.84
CA ALA A 154 -5.52 28.52 11.96
C ALA A 154 -4.65 28.72 13.22
N ASP A 155 -3.69 27.82 13.46
CA ASP A 155 -2.72 27.95 14.55
C ASP A 155 -1.76 29.12 14.32
N GLU A 156 -1.23 29.27 13.10
CA GLU A 156 -0.38 30.42 12.72
C GLU A 156 -1.12 31.75 13.00
N TRP A 157 -2.38 31.89 12.55
CA TRP A 157 -3.18 33.08 12.84
C TRP A 157 -3.45 33.31 14.32
N ARG A 158 -3.65 32.23 15.10
CA ARG A 158 -3.82 32.35 16.55
C ARG A 158 -2.53 32.87 17.19
N THR A 159 -1.38 32.30 16.85
CA THR A 159 -0.07 32.75 17.36
C THR A 159 0.22 34.20 16.99
N GLU A 160 -0.09 34.61 15.75
CA GLU A 160 0.08 35.99 15.31
C GLU A 160 -0.86 36.94 16.08
N SER A 161 -2.13 36.55 16.26
CA SER A 161 -3.11 37.33 17.03
C SER A 161 -2.68 37.51 18.48
N ASP A 162 -2.19 36.45 19.13
CA ASP A 162 -1.70 36.52 20.50
C ASP A 162 -0.42 37.37 20.61
N GLY A 163 0.48 37.29 19.63
CA GLY A 163 1.64 38.17 19.52
C GLY A 163 1.25 39.65 19.38
N ARG A 164 0.22 39.96 18.56
CA ARG A 164 -0.31 41.32 18.44
C ARG A 164 -0.93 41.81 19.73
N LYS A 165 -1.67 40.97 20.47
CA LYS A 165 -2.23 41.34 21.78
C LYS A 165 -1.13 41.64 22.80
N LEU A 166 -0.06 40.83 22.83
CA LEU A 166 1.10 41.06 23.69
C LEU A 166 1.75 42.41 23.37
N LEU A 167 2.02 42.68 22.09
CA LEU A 167 2.60 43.94 21.64
C LEU A 167 1.72 45.15 22.01
N VAL A 168 0.40 45.05 21.84
CA VAL A 168 -0.53 46.10 22.26
C VAL A 168 -0.47 46.32 23.77
N SER A 169 -0.36 45.24 24.57
CA SER A 169 -0.18 45.34 26.02
C SER A 169 1.12 46.06 26.38
N GLU A 170 2.24 45.71 25.76
CA GLU A 170 3.54 46.36 25.96
C GLU A 170 3.50 47.84 25.57
N VAL A 171 2.91 48.18 24.42
CA VAL A 171 2.74 49.56 23.97
C VAL A 171 1.90 50.36 24.98
N ASN A 172 0.84 49.77 25.52
CA ASN A 172 0.01 50.42 26.54
C ASN A 172 0.77 50.64 27.86
N GLU A 173 1.57 49.65 28.29
CA GLU A 173 2.42 49.76 29.48
C GLU A 173 3.48 50.85 29.32
N LEU A 174 4.19 50.86 28.20
CA LEU A 174 5.17 51.91 27.87
C LEU A 174 4.52 53.30 27.81
N THR A 175 3.33 53.40 27.21
CA THR A 175 2.56 54.65 27.16
C THR A 175 2.14 55.11 28.55
N SER A 176 1.75 54.20 29.45
CA SER A 176 1.43 54.52 30.85
C SER A 176 2.67 55.03 31.58
N ARG A 177 3.79 54.32 31.46
CA ARG A 177 5.06 54.70 32.08
C ARG A 177 5.59 56.04 31.58
N LEU A 178 5.44 56.33 30.29
CA LEU A 178 5.77 57.64 29.72
C LEU A 178 4.91 58.74 30.34
N LYS A 179 3.59 58.55 30.42
CA LYS A 179 2.68 59.51 31.08
C LYS A 179 3.03 59.73 32.56
N GLU A 180 3.40 58.67 33.28
CA GLU A 180 3.86 58.77 34.67
C GLU A 180 5.15 59.61 34.76
N MET A 181 6.14 59.35 33.92
CA MET A 181 7.38 60.16 33.87
C MET A 181 7.10 61.62 33.51
N GLU A 182 6.24 61.88 32.51
CA GLU A 182 5.82 63.24 32.17
C GLU A 182 5.12 63.94 33.34
N SER A 183 4.31 63.21 34.11
CA SER A 183 3.64 63.76 35.30
C SER A 183 4.64 64.09 36.42
N LEU A 184 5.64 63.23 36.64
CA LEU A 184 6.71 63.47 37.61
C LEU A 184 7.57 64.66 37.19
N ALA A 185 7.97 64.74 35.92
CA ALA A 185 8.74 65.87 35.41
C ALA A 185 7.97 67.20 35.53
N ARG A 186 6.65 67.19 35.30
CA ARG A 186 5.81 68.38 35.55
C ARG A 186 5.72 68.73 37.04
N ALA A 187 5.66 67.74 37.93
CA ALA A 187 5.65 67.96 39.38
C ALA A 187 6.99 68.53 39.87
N GLU A 188 8.11 68.06 39.33
CA GLU A 188 9.46 68.55 39.63
C GLU A 188 9.64 70.02 39.20
N VAL A 189 9.14 70.40 38.01
CA VAL A 189 9.10 71.82 37.58
C VAL A 189 8.25 72.71 38.50
N ILE A 190 7.22 72.15 39.15
CA ILE A 190 6.41 72.88 40.14
C ILE A 190 7.17 73.00 41.48
N ASP A 191 7.95 72.00 41.87
CA ASP A 191 8.74 72.00 43.12
C ASP A 191 10.01 72.88 43.01
N ASP A 192 10.66 72.90 41.83
CA ASP A 192 11.79 73.78 41.48
C ASP A 192 11.41 75.28 41.40
N SER A 193 10.13 75.62 41.59
CA SER A 193 9.69 77.00 41.82
C SER A 193 10.02 77.49 43.24
N GLU A 194 11.15 77.05 43.81
CA GLU A 194 11.68 77.56 45.06
C GLU A 194 11.76 79.09 45.03
N ASP A 195 11.15 79.72 46.03
CA ASP A 195 11.05 81.16 46.18
C ASP A 195 12.41 81.85 45.90
N PRO A 196 12.50 82.71 44.88
CA PRO A 196 13.73 83.43 44.52
C PRO A 196 14.40 84.13 45.71
N LEU A 197 13.64 84.47 46.74
CA LEU A 197 14.14 85.02 47.99
C LEU A 197 15.00 84.03 48.79
N LYS A 198 14.64 82.73 48.84
CA LYS A 198 15.43 81.70 49.53
C LYS A 198 16.78 81.50 48.85
N LEU A 199 16.79 81.39 47.52
CA LEU A 199 18.02 81.30 46.73
C LEU A 199 18.92 82.52 46.92
N ARG A 200 18.33 83.72 46.98
CA ARG A 200 19.08 84.96 47.24
C ARG A 200 19.72 84.98 48.64
N ILE A 201 19.02 84.48 49.66
CA ILE A 201 19.55 84.38 51.03
C ILE A 201 20.70 83.37 51.09
N ALA A 202 20.54 82.19 50.48
CA ALA A 202 21.60 81.19 50.41
C ALA A 202 22.84 81.71 49.67
N LEU A 203 22.65 82.44 48.57
CA LEU A 203 23.74 83.05 47.80
C LEU A 203 24.48 84.13 48.60
N ASP A 204 23.76 84.97 49.33
CA ASP A 204 24.39 85.99 50.21
C ASP A 204 25.19 85.34 51.34
N GLN A 205 24.69 84.23 51.91
CA GLN A 205 25.42 83.44 52.90
C GLN A 205 26.69 82.80 52.32
N ALA A 206 26.61 82.25 51.09
CA ALA A 206 27.76 81.69 50.39
C ALA A 206 28.82 82.75 50.08
N ASN A 207 28.41 83.93 49.59
CA ASN A 207 29.33 85.04 49.33
C ASN A 207 30.05 85.50 50.62
N LYS A 208 29.33 85.59 51.74
CA LYS A 208 29.93 85.90 53.05
C LYS A 208 30.94 84.83 53.49
N ALA A 209 30.67 83.55 53.23
CA ALA A 209 31.61 82.48 53.52
C ALA A 209 32.87 82.55 52.65
N ILE A 210 32.71 82.84 51.35
CA ILE A 210 33.82 83.00 50.40
C ILE A 210 34.75 84.13 50.84
N SER A 211 34.20 85.30 51.19
CA SER A 211 35.02 86.43 51.66
C SER A 211 35.80 86.10 52.94
N ARG A 212 35.22 85.32 53.86
CA ARG A 212 35.93 84.83 55.06
C ARG A 212 37.08 83.90 54.70
N LEU A 213 36.85 82.94 53.83
CA LEU A 213 37.87 81.98 53.39
C LEU A 213 39.01 82.69 52.63
N GLN A 214 38.71 83.65 51.76
CA GLN A 214 39.72 84.45 51.07
C GLN A 214 40.62 85.22 52.06
N THR A 215 40.05 85.76 53.13
CA THR A 215 40.82 86.43 54.19
C THR A 215 41.75 85.46 54.92
N ILE A 216 41.31 84.22 55.12
CA ILE A 216 42.09 83.15 55.77
C ILE A 216 43.22 82.68 54.84
N VAL A 217 42.96 82.51 53.54
CA VAL A 217 43.97 82.12 52.55
C VAL A 217 45.06 83.17 52.43
N MET A 218 44.70 84.46 52.33
CA MET A 218 45.70 85.54 52.31
C MET A 218 46.60 85.55 53.56
N ARG A 219 46.04 85.21 54.74
CA ARG A 219 46.84 85.04 55.96
C ARG A 219 47.77 83.84 55.87
N PHE A 220 47.27 82.69 55.41
CA PHE A 220 48.09 81.49 55.27
C PHE A 220 49.19 81.65 54.22
N GLU A 221 48.93 82.31 53.10
CA GLU A 221 49.96 82.60 52.08
C GLU A 221 51.09 83.45 52.66
N ALA A 222 50.77 84.49 53.45
CA ALA A 222 51.77 85.31 54.15
C ALA A 222 52.58 84.51 55.20
N GLU A 223 51.96 83.53 55.88
CA GLU A 223 52.63 82.65 56.84
C GLU A 223 53.47 81.56 56.15
N TYR A 224 53.04 81.07 54.98
CA TYR A 224 53.72 80.03 54.20
C TYR A 224 54.97 80.56 53.49
N GLU A 225 54.93 81.80 53.00
CA GLU A 225 56.08 82.47 52.38
C GLU A 225 57.23 82.73 53.38
N ALA A 226 56.92 82.81 54.68
CA ALA A 226 57.89 83.03 55.75
C ALA A 226 58.51 81.75 56.35
N GLN A 227 57.88 80.57 56.20
CA GLN A 227 58.27 79.35 56.94
C GLN A 227 58.97 78.26 56.12
N VAL A 228 58.97 78.30 54.78
CA VAL A 228 59.55 77.22 53.96
C VAL A 228 60.66 77.75 53.03
N PRO A 229 61.95 77.61 53.43
CA PRO A 229 63.08 77.89 52.54
C PRO A 229 63.06 76.95 51.32
N ARG A 230 63.03 77.51 50.10
CA ARG A 230 63.08 76.78 48.82
C ARG A 230 64.12 75.64 48.77
N ILE A 231 65.24 75.81 49.47
CA ILE A 231 66.34 74.85 49.55
C ILE A 231 65.87 73.49 50.11
N LYS A 232 65.03 73.46 51.15
CA LYS A 232 64.53 72.20 51.73
C LYS A 232 63.58 71.45 50.79
N TYR A 233 62.83 72.20 49.97
CA TYR A 233 61.97 71.61 48.95
C TYR A 233 62.81 70.97 47.82
N GLU A 234 63.86 71.65 47.38
CA GLU A 234 64.80 71.12 46.38
C GLU A 234 65.51 69.86 46.88
N GLU A 235 65.95 69.82 48.14
CA GLU A 235 66.56 68.62 48.75
C GLU A 235 65.61 67.41 48.78
N VAL A 236 64.34 67.61 49.14
CA VAL A 236 63.35 66.53 49.16
C VAL A 236 63.02 66.05 47.75
N ARG A 237 62.97 66.98 46.79
CA ARG A 237 62.71 66.66 45.39
C ARG A 237 63.86 65.85 44.78
N GLN A 238 65.11 66.23 45.06
CA GLN A 238 66.27 65.48 44.59
C GLN A 238 66.30 64.06 45.15
N LYS A 239 66.00 63.87 46.44
CA LYS A 239 65.87 62.54 47.04
C LYS A 239 64.76 61.70 46.40
N LEU A 240 63.65 62.33 46.03
CA LEU A 240 62.56 61.64 45.35
C LEU A 240 62.98 61.16 43.95
N ASP A 241 63.72 61.98 43.21
CA ASP A 241 64.22 61.63 41.87
C ASP A 241 65.24 60.47 41.97
N GLU A 242 66.14 60.48 42.96
CA GLU A 242 67.10 59.39 43.23
C GLU A 242 66.39 58.05 43.53
N GLU A 243 65.34 58.06 44.37
CA GLU A 243 64.54 56.87 44.68
C GLU A 243 63.75 56.35 43.47
N ILE A 244 63.28 57.24 42.60
CA ILE A 244 62.60 56.86 41.35
C ILE A 244 63.58 56.13 40.41
N ASP A 245 64.80 56.63 40.26
CA ASP A 245 65.84 56.00 39.44
C ASP A 245 66.24 54.63 40.02
N GLU A 246 66.34 54.49 41.34
CA GLU A 246 66.63 53.20 41.97
C GLU A 246 65.47 52.20 41.79
N THR A 247 64.22 52.67 41.92
CA THR A 247 63.03 51.84 41.71
C THR A 247 62.90 51.37 40.26
N THR A 248 63.27 52.20 39.28
CA THR A 248 63.24 51.81 37.87
C THR A 248 64.31 50.76 37.56
N ARG A 249 65.53 50.93 38.08
CA ARG A 249 66.60 49.92 37.93
C ARG A 249 66.21 48.57 38.53
N LEU A 250 65.62 48.55 39.72
CA LEU A 250 65.16 47.32 40.37
C LEU A 250 64.05 46.63 39.59
N LYS A 251 63.16 47.38 38.93
CA LYS A 251 62.12 46.81 38.05
C LYS A 251 62.72 46.13 36.81
N GLU A 252 63.71 46.74 36.18
CA GLU A 252 64.41 46.14 35.02
C GLU A 252 65.16 44.86 35.41
N GLU A 253 65.82 44.85 36.58
CA GLU A 253 66.47 43.65 37.13
C GLU A 253 65.44 42.54 37.40
N LEU A 254 64.27 42.87 37.95
CA LEU A 254 63.18 41.93 38.21
C LEU A 254 62.64 41.31 36.91
N GLU A 255 62.38 42.13 35.88
CA GLU A 255 61.91 41.66 34.56
C GLU A 255 62.93 40.73 33.90
N SER A 256 64.23 41.05 34.01
CA SER A 256 65.31 40.20 33.49
C SER A 256 65.34 38.82 34.19
N ILE A 257 65.20 38.80 35.52
CA ILE A 257 65.15 37.54 36.30
C ILE A 257 63.90 36.74 35.94
N GLN A 258 62.76 37.40 35.78
CA GLN A 258 61.51 36.75 35.43
C GLN A 258 61.59 36.09 34.04
N SER A 259 62.15 36.76 33.04
CA SER A 259 62.40 36.16 31.73
C SER A 259 63.34 34.94 31.80
N ARG A 260 64.38 34.99 32.62
CA ARG A 260 65.29 33.84 32.83
C ARG A 260 64.59 32.68 33.54
N TYR A 261 63.69 32.97 34.47
CA TYR A 261 62.90 31.96 35.16
C TYR A 261 61.93 31.26 34.20
N ASP A 262 61.23 32.02 33.36
CA ASP A 262 60.31 31.48 32.35
C ASP A 262 61.03 30.54 31.38
N LEU A 263 62.22 30.93 30.90
CA LEU A 263 63.06 30.08 30.06
C LEU A 263 63.47 28.78 30.77
N LEU A 264 63.84 28.84 32.05
CA LEU A 264 64.18 27.65 32.83
C LEU A 264 62.97 26.74 33.04
N GLN A 265 61.79 27.32 33.21
CA GLN A 265 60.54 26.58 33.33
C GLN A 265 60.22 25.83 32.03
N GLU A 266 60.39 26.46 30.86
CA GLU A 266 60.27 25.79 29.56
C GLU A 266 61.25 24.62 29.42
N HIS A 267 62.51 24.82 29.82
CA HIS A 267 63.51 23.75 29.82
C HIS A 267 63.10 22.57 30.73
N CYS A 268 62.58 22.84 31.92
CA CYS A 268 62.09 21.80 32.83
C CYS A 268 60.91 21.01 32.24
N VAL A 269 59.97 21.70 31.58
CA VAL A 269 58.85 21.05 30.88
C VAL A 269 59.37 20.14 29.76
N THR A 270 60.33 20.63 28.97
CA THR A 270 60.93 19.86 27.87
C THR A 270 61.71 18.64 28.39
N LEU A 271 62.41 18.76 29.52
CA LEU A 271 63.07 17.63 30.18
C LEU A 271 62.08 16.58 30.69
N ASN A 272 60.93 17.01 31.24
CA ASN A 272 59.87 16.09 31.63
C ASN A 272 59.30 15.33 30.43
N THR A 273 59.10 15.98 29.27
CA THR A 273 58.62 15.27 28.07
C THR A 273 59.65 14.27 27.55
N TYR A 274 60.95 14.61 27.54
CA TYR A 274 62.01 13.65 27.19
C TYR A 274 62.08 12.48 28.18
N ARG A 275 61.95 12.75 29.48
CA ARG A 275 61.89 11.71 30.51
C ARG A 275 60.71 10.78 30.29
N ASP A 276 59.53 11.32 30.00
CA ASP A 276 58.31 10.53 29.79
C ASP A 276 58.41 9.69 28.50
N LEU A 277 58.99 10.24 27.43
CA LEU A 277 59.33 9.50 26.21
C LEU A 277 60.33 8.37 26.48
N TYR A 278 61.36 8.63 27.28
CA TYR A 278 62.33 7.60 27.69
C TYR A 278 61.64 6.49 28.50
N TYR A 279 60.78 6.83 29.46
CA TYR A 279 60.00 5.83 30.20
C TYR A 279 59.10 4.99 29.28
N ILE A 280 58.46 5.60 28.28
CA ILE A 280 57.68 4.87 27.26
C ILE A 280 58.58 3.91 26.49
N GLN A 281 59.76 4.35 26.04
CA GLN A 281 60.72 3.51 25.32
C GLN A 281 61.25 2.35 26.17
N VAL A 282 61.60 2.59 27.44
CA VAL A 282 62.04 1.54 28.37
C VAL A 282 60.91 0.54 28.64
N THR A 283 59.68 1.02 28.82
CA THR A 283 58.50 0.15 29.02
C THR A 283 58.22 -0.71 27.78
N TYR A 284 58.38 -0.13 26.59
CA TYR A 284 58.27 -0.84 25.33
C TYR A 284 59.38 -1.90 25.16
N ALA A 285 60.64 -1.52 25.42
CA ALA A 285 61.77 -2.45 25.36
C ALA A 285 61.64 -3.59 26.38
N ALA A 286 61.18 -3.32 27.60
CA ALA A 286 60.90 -4.33 28.62
C ALA A 286 59.78 -5.30 28.20
N ARG A 287 58.73 -4.82 27.51
CA ARG A 287 57.68 -5.70 26.94
C ARG A 287 58.18 -6.55 25.77
N VAL A 288 59.09 -6.02 24.95
CA VAL A 288 59.66 -6.75 23.81
C VAL A 288 60.71 -7.79 24.26
N LEU A 289 61.45 -7.51 25.32
CA LEU A 289 62.45 -8.43 25.89
C LEU A 289 61.87 -9.42 26.91
N GLY A 290 60.73 -9.14 27.54
CA GLY A 290 60.00 -10.06 28.41
C GLY A 290 59.13 -11.09 27.66
N ASN A 291 59.01 -10.97 26.33
CA ASN A 291 58.30 -11.91 25.45
C ASN A 291 59.27 -12.82 24.64
N LYS A 292 60.49 -13.03 25.15
CA LYS A 292 61.46 -14.02 24.64
C LYS A 292 61.83 -15.03 25.71
#